data_AF-A0A948URN6-F1
#
_entry.id   AF-A0A948URN6-F1
#
_cell.length_a   1.000
_cell.length_b   1.000
_cell.length_c   1.000
_cell.angle_alpha   90.00
_cell.angle_beta   90.00
_cell.angle_gamma   90.00
#
_symmetry.space_group_name_H-M   'P 1'
#
loop_
_entity.id
_entity.type
_entity.pdbx_description
1 polymer ?
#
loop_
_entity_poly.entity_id
_entity_poly.type
_entity_poly.pdbx_seq_one_letter_code
_entity_poly.pdbx_strand_id
1 'polypeptide(L)'
;MWNKALQIAIVEKNADKIKELLDTPSNFATLEEVQEARYLLAEASELMHELKDDTARTMKQIKKNIDFLSSTQAKKSNKLDIKS
;
A
#
# COMPACT_ATOMS: atom_id res chain seq x y z
N MET A 1 20.71 -15.91 3.21
CA MET A 1 20.75 -14.42 3.10
C MET A 1 19.38 -13.83 2.79
N TRP A 2 18.60 -14.46 1.91
CA TRP A 2 17.25 -14.01 1.54
C TRP A 2 16.27 -13.92 2.73
N ASN A 3 16.17 -14.95 3.58
CA ASN A 3 15.31 -14.93 4.78
C ASN A 3 15.60 -13.72 5.69
N LYS A 4 16.89 -13.44 5.96
CA LYS A 4 17.30 -12.26 6.75
C LYS A 4 16.93 -10.95 6.06
N ALA A 5 17.09 -10.85 4.75
CA ALA A 5 16.72 -9.65 4.00
C ALA A 5 15.19 -9.43 4.04
N LEU A 6 14.40 -10.50 3.93
CA LEU A 6 12.95 -10.45 4.03
C LEU A 6 12.51 -10.04 5.44
N GLN A 7 13.12 -10.62 6.47
CA GLN A 7 12.87 -10.24 7.87
C GLN A 7 13.17 -8.76 8.12
N ILE A 8 14.31 -8.25 7.64
CA ILE A 8 14.65 -6.82 7.73
C ILE A 8 13.60 -5.97 7.01
N ALA A 9 13.17 -6.37 5.81
CA ALA A 9 12.17 -5.64 5.03
C ALA A 9 10.80 -5.59 5.72
N ILE A 10 10.40 -6.68 6.40
CA ILE A 10 9.18 -6.74 7.22
C ILE A 10 9.28 -5.77 8.41
N VAL A 11 10.40 -5.80 9.15
CA VAL A 11 10.63 -4.90 10.29
C VAL A 11 10.67 -3.43 9.87
N GLU A 12 11.30 -3.13 8.73
CA GLU A 12 11.34 -1.79 8.14
C GLU A 12 10.01 -1.35 7.53
N LYS A 13 9.00 -2.24 7.46
CA LYS A 13 7.72 -2.05 6.75
C LYS A 13 7.89 -1.57 5.31
N ASN A 14 8.95 -2.03 4.65
CA ASN A 14 9.31 -1.59 3.30
C ASN A 14 8.68 -2.51 2.25
N ALA A 15 7.47 -2.16 1.81
CA ALA A 15 6.71 -2.94 0.84
C ALA A 15 7.43 -3.12 -0.51
N ASP A 16 8.20 -2.13 -0.96
CA ASP A 16 8.94 -2.19 -2.23
C ASP A 16 10.06 -3.25 -2.16
N LYS A 17 10.79 -3.27 -1.04
CA LYS A 17 11.86 -4.24 -0.79
C LYS A 17 11.33 -5.66 -0.59
N ILE A 18 10.16 -5.81 0.06
CA ILE A 18 9.46 -7.10 0.14
C ILE A 18 9.12 -7.58 -1.28
N LYS A 19 8.55 -6.72 -2.13
CA LYS A 19 8.21 -7.07 -3.51
C LYS A 19 9.45 -7.48 -4.32
N GLU A 20 10.53 -6.71 -4.24
CA GLU A 20 11.78 -7.02 -4.92
C GLU A 20 12.33 -8.40 -4.50
N LEU A 21 12.28 -8.72 -3.20
CA LEU A 21 12.70 -10.02 -2.69
C LEU A 21 11.80 -11.17 -3.16
N LEU A 22 10.50 -10.94 -3.31
CA LEU A 22 9.55 -11.93 -3.85
C LEU A 22 9.77 -12.19 -5.35
N ASP A 23 10.14 -11.16 -6.11
CA ASP A 23 10.42 -11.26 -7.54
C ASP A 23 11.79 -11.92 -7.83
N THR A 24 12.66 -12.03 -6.82
CA THR A 24 13.99 -12.62 -6.94
C THR A 24 14.00 -14.08 -6.45
N PRO A 25 14.38 -15.07 -7.29
CA PRO A 25 14.40 -16.47 -6.88
C PRO A 25 15.46 -16.70 -5.79
N SER A 26 15.01 -17.21 -4.64
CA SER A 26 15.90 -17.68 -3.57
C SER A 26 16.17 -19.18 -3.73
N ASN A 27 17.44 -19.58 -3.70
CA ASN A 27 17.81 -20.98 -3.54
C ASN A 27 17.80 -21.33 -2.05
N PHE A 28 16.83 -22.14 -1.64
CA PHE A 28 16.78 -22.72 -0.30
C PHE A 28 17.65 -23.97 -0.26
N ALA A 29 18.59 -24.02 0.67
CA ALA A 29 19.51 -25.14 0.82
C ALA A 29 18.98 -26.20 1.79
N THR A 30 18.10 -25.83 2.72
CA THR A 30 17.58 -26.72 3.77
C THR A 30 16.07 -26.62 3.93
N LEU A 31 15.46 -27.67 4.50
CA LEU A 31 14.04 -27.71 4.84
C LEU A 31 13.66 -26.64 5.88
N GLU A 32 14.57 -26.35 6.82
CA GLU A 32 14.39 -25.32 7.84
C GLU A 32 14.29 -23.92 7.21
N GLU A 33 15.13 -23.60 6.22
CA GLU A 33 15.07 -22.32 5.51
C GLU A 33 13.73 -22.13 4.77
N VAL A 34 13.14 -23.22 4.26
CA VAL A 34 11.83 -23.21 3.61
C VAL A 34 10.71 -22.99 4.63
N GLN A 35 10.78 -23.62 5.81
CA GLN A 35 9.81 -23.40 6.87
C GLN A 35 9.87 -21.96 7.39
N GLU A 36 11.06 -21.43 7.64
CA GLU A 36 11.26 -20.05 8.06
C GLU A 36 10.73 -19.06 7.02
N ALA A 37 11.07 -19.28 5.74
CA ALA A 37 10.55 -18.47 4.64
C ALA A 37 9.01 -18.48 4.61
N ARG A 38 8.37 -19.64 4.83
CA ARG A 38 6.91 -19.73 4.87
C ARG A 38 6.30 -18.87 5.98
N TYR A 39 6.89 -18.85 7.18
CA TYR A 39 6.41 -18.01 8.27
C TYR A 39 6.61 -16.52 7.97
N LEU A 40 7.78 -16.15 7.46
CA LEU A 40 8.07 -14.77 7.05
C LEU A 40 7.12 -14.29 5.94
N LEU A 41 6.77 -15.16 4.98
CA LEU A 41 5.81 -14.84 3.93
C LEU A 41 4.40 -14.60 4.47
N ALA A 42 3.98 -15.37 5.49
CA ALA A 42 2.69 -15.16 6.14
C ALA A 42 2.65 -13.80 6.84
N GLU A 43 3.71 -13.46 7.59
CA GLU A 43 3.84 -12.16 8.28
C GLU A 43 3.91 -10.99 7.28
N ALA A 44 4.68 -11.13 6.20
CA ALA A 44 4.74 -10.15 5.12
C ALA A 44 3.36 -9.93 4.46
N SER A 45 2.58 -10.99 4.29
CA SER A 45 1.23 -10.91 3.75
C SER A 45 0.29 -10.15 4.68
N GLU A 46 0.33 -10.45 5.98
CA GLU A 46 -0.47 -9.75 6.99
C GLU A 46 -0.14 -8.26 7.03
N LEU A 47 1.15 -7.92 7.07
CA LEU A 47 1.63 -6.55 7.00
C LEU A 47 1.16 -5.81 5.72
N MET A 48 1.20 -6.48 4.58
CA MET A 48 0.72 -5.92 3.30
C MET A 48 -0.79 -5.63 3.33
N HIS A 49 -1.58 -6.48 3.98
CA HIS A 49 -3.00 -6.26 4.16
C HIS A 49 -3.28 -5.06 5.08
N GLU A 50 -2.57 -4.95 6.19
CA GLU A 50 -2.67 -3.80 7.09
C GLU A 50 -2.34 -2.48 6.39
N LEU A 51 -1.20 -2.42 5.67
CA LEU A 51 -0.78 -1.24 4.93
C LEU A 51 -1.81 -0.83 3.86
N LYS A 52 -2.41 -1.81 3.18
CA LYS A 52 -3.47 -1.58 2.20
C LYS A 52 -4.72 -0.98 2.86
N ASP A 53 -5.14 -1.52 3.99
CA ASP A 53 -6.33 -1.06 4.70
C ASP A 53 -6.14 0.36 5.25
N ASP A 54 -4.97 0.67 5.80
CA ASP A 54 -4.62 2.01 6.27
C ASP A 54 -4.56 3.03 5.13
N THR A 55 -3.98 2.63 3.99
CA THR A 55 -3.98 3.46 2.78
C THR A 55 -5.40 3.71 2.30
N ALA A 56 -6.27 2.69 2.29
CA ALA A 56 -7.66 2.83 1.89
C ALA A 56 -8.45 3.77 2.84
N ARG A 57 -8.20 3.70 4.15
CA ARG A 57 -8.78 4.62 5.15
C ARG A 57 -8.32 6.05 4.89
N THR A 58 -7.03 6.26 4.65
CA THR A 58 -6.45 7.58 4.38
C THR A 58 -7.02 8.18 3.09
N MET A 59 -7.09 7.40 2.01
CA MET A 59 -7.68 7.82 0.74
C MET A 59 -9.16 8.19 0.88
N LYS A 60 -9.93 7.48 1.70
CA LYS A 60 -11.32 7.85 2.01
C LYS A 60 -11.42 9.22 2.69
N GLN A 61 -10.52 9.53 3.63
CA GLN A 61 -10.48 10.83 4.30
C GLN A 61 -10.09 11.95 3.32
N ILE A 62 -9.07 11.72 2.49
CA ILE A 62 -8.66 12.67 1.45
C ILE A 62 -9.82 12.96 0.50
N LYS A 63 -10.53 11.91 0.04
CA LYS A 63 -11.69 12.07 -0.83
C LYS A 63 -12.78 12.92 -0.17
N LYS A 64 -13.12 12.67 1.09
CA LYS A 64 -14.09 13.49 1.84
C LYS A 64 -13.68 14.97 1.90
N ASN A 65 -12.39 15.23 2.11
CA ASN A 65 -11.87 16.60 2.14
C ASN A 65 -11.97 17.27 0.77
N ILE A 66 -11.68 16.55 -0.31
CA ILE A 66 -11.85 17.04 -1.69
C ILE A 66 -13.33 17.34 -1.96
N ASP A 67 -14.23 16.42 -1.62
CA ASP A 67 -15.68 16.58 -1.81
C ASP A 67 -16.19 17.82 -1.04
N PHE A 68 -15.77 18.00 0.21
CA PHE A 68 -16.07 19.19 1.01
C PHE A 68 -15.58 20.48 0.35
N LEU A 69 -14.31 20.55 -0.06
CA LEU A 69 -13.76 21.73 -0.75
C LEU A 69 -14.50 22.02 -2.07
N SER A 70 -14.87 20.98 -2.82
CA SER A 70 -15.64 21.14 -4.05
C SER A 70 -17.06 21.68 -3.80
N SER A 71 -17.69 21.29 -2.69
CA SER A 71 -19.03 21.76 -2.31
C SER A 71 -19.05 23.22 -1.82
N THR A 72 -17.92 23.72 -1.31
CA THR A 72 -17.79 25.11 -0.85
C THR A 72 -17.36 26.04 -1.97
N GLN A 73 -16.91 25.52 -3.12
CA GLN A 73 -16.72 26.33 -4.32
C GLN A 73 -18.06 26.84 -4.84
N ALA A 74 -18.21 28.17 -4.86
CA ALA A 74 -19.35 28.82 -5.48
C ALA A 74 -19.47 28.33 -6.93
N LYS A 75 -20.64 27.76 -7.30
CA LYS A 75 -20.95 27.46 -8.70
C LYS A 75 -20.70 28.72 -9.50
N LYS A 76 -19.76 28.69 -10.44
CA LYS A 76 -19.63 29.76 -11.45
C LYS A 76 -20.99 29.86 -12.15
N SER A 77 -21.76 30.88 -11.79
CA SER A 77 -22.92 31.28 -12.55
C SER A 77 -22.39 31.69 -13.91
N ASN A 78 -22.53 30.83 -14.92
CA ASN A 78 -22.30 31.19 -16.31
C ASN A 78 -23.43 32.15 -16.69
N LYS A 79 -23.26 33.42 -16.31
CA LYS A 79 -24.19 34.52 -16.55
C LYS A 79 -24.02 35.07 -17.98
N LEU A 80 -23.90 34.15 -18.95
CA LEU A 80 -23.74 34.46 -20.39
C LEU A 80 -24.90 33.95 -21.23
N ASP A 81 -26.06 33.70 -20.63
CA ASP A 81 -27.30 33.44 -21.37
C ASP A 81 -28.28 34.59 -21.13
N ILE A 82 -27.93 35.78 -21.66
CA ILE A 82 -28.87 36.87 -21.88
C ILE A 82 -29.20 36.81 -23.37
N LYS A 83 -30.11 35.92 -23.76
CA LYS A 83 -30.77 36.04 -25.07
C LYS A 83 -31.69 37.26 -25.01
N SER A 84 -31.31 38.30 -25.75
CA SER A 84 -32.16 39.43 -26.13
C SER A 84 -33.31 39.00 -27.02
#